data_AF-A0A9E2EIV7-F1
#
_entry.id   AF-A0A9E2EIV7-F1
#
_cell.length_a   1.000
_cell.length_b   1.000
_cell.length_c   1.000
_cell.angle_alpha   90.00
_cell.angle_beta   90.00
_cell.angle_gamma   90.00
#
_symmetry.space_group_name_H-M   'P 1'
#
loop_
_entity.id
_entity.type
_entity.pdbx_description
1 polymer ?
#
loop_
_entity_poly.entity_id
_entity_poly.type
_entity_poly.pdbx_seq_one_letter_code
_entity_poly.pdbx_strand_id
1 'polypeptide(L)'
;MQYLEPILGGLAAFALGFLWYTALFGKAWQAESGITDEQAQSGMAITHGLSFVMMCWIAFGLSTYMNYHDVAEQTFTHGAFHGGMTALSFALPLVAINYLYQKKSLKLFLIDAGYALAFFALSGGVVGALKLGG
;
A
#
# COMPACT_ATOMS: atom_id res chain seq x y z
N MET A 1 -11.03 3.74 -20.50
CA MET A 1 -10.48 2.50 -19.91
C MET A 1 -10.20 2.69 -18.41
N GLN A 2 -11.01 3.54 -17.73
CA GLN A 2 -10.75 4.14 -16.42
C GLN A 2 -10.82 3.19 -15.21
N TYR A 3 -11.09 1.90 -15.45
CA TYR A 3 -11.26 0.88 -14.42
C TYR A 3 -10.11 -0.13 -14.37
N LEU A 4 -9.14 -0.03 -15.28
CA LEU A 4 -8.04 -1.00 -15.38
C LEU A 4 -6.82 -0.58 -14.53
N GLU A 5 -6.59 0.72 -14.39
CA GLU A 5 -5.50 1.30 -13.61
C GLU A 5 -5.57 0.90 -12.13
N PRO A 6 -6.73 0.94 -11.46
CA PRO A 6 -6.83 0.54 -10.06
C PRO A 6 -6.50 -0.94 -9.86
N ILE A 7 -6.85 -1.79 -10.82
CA ILE A 7 -6.56 -3.24 -10.77
C ILE A 7 -5.05 -3.47 -10.93
N LEU A 8 -4.41 -2.81 -11.89
CA LEU A 8 -2.97 -2.95 -12.13
C LEU A 8 -2.14 -2.36 -10.97
N GLY A 9 -2.56 -1.21 -10.42
CA GLY A 9 -1.97 -0.63 -9.21
C GLY A 9 -2.14 -1.55 -8.01
N GLY A 10 -3.34 -2.13 -7.83
CA GLY A 10 -3.62 -3.13 -6.80
C GLY A 10 -2.77 -4.40 -6.93
N LEU A 11 -2.56 -4.90 -8.14
CA LEU A 11 -1.71 -6.08 -8.39
C LEU A 11 -0.24 -5.81 -8.07
N ALA A 12 0.30 -4.66 -8.50
CA ALA A 12 1.67 -4.27 -8.18
C ALA A 12 1.88 -4.13 -6.66
N ALA A 13 0.92 -3.51 -5.98
CA ALA A 13 0.89 -3.41 -4.52
C ALA A 13 0.79 -4.78 -3.82
N PHE A 14 -0.03 -5.69 -4.33
CA PHE A 14 -0.17 -7.03 -3.75
C PHE A 14 1.14 -7.82 -3.83
N ALA A 15 1.81 -7.77 -4.98
CA ALA A 15 3.13 -8.38 -5.16
C ALA A 15 4.17 -7.76 -4.21
N LEU A 16 4.14 -6.44 -4.02
CA LEU A 16 4.99 -5.77 -3.04
C LEU A 16 4.70 -6.25 -1.60
N GLY A 17 3.43 -6.40 -1.23
CA GLY A 17 3.04 -6.93 0.08
C GLY A 17 3.60 -8.32 0.34
N PHE A 18 3.48 -9.23 -0.65
CA PHE A 18 4.08 -10.55 -0.57
C PHE A 18 5.60 -10.45 -0.37
N LEU A 19 6.30 -9.68 -1.19
CA LEU A 19 7.74 -9.48 -1.08
C LEU A 19 8.16 -8.92 0.30
N TRP A 20 7.43 -7.92 0.80
CA TRP A 20 7.73 -7.21 2.04
C TRP A 20 7.57 -8.10 3.27
N TYR A 21 6.41 -8.74 3.40
CA TYR A 21 6.03 -9.52 4.58
C TYR A 21 6.49 -10.98 4.55
N THR A 22 7.15 -11.43 3.47
CA THR A 22 7.78 -12.75 3.42
C THR A 22 9.30 -12.64 3.34
N ALA A 23 9.83 -12.14 2.22
CA ALA A 23 11.26 -12.23 1.92
C ALA A 23 12.09 -11.12 2.59
N LEU A 24 11.58 -9.89 2.67
CA LEU A 24 12.35 -8.75 3.19
C LEU A 24 12.29 -8.66 4.71
N PHE A 25 11.08 -8.64 5.28
CA PHE A 25 10.85 -8.35 6.69
C PHE A 25 10.04 -9.41 7.42
N GLY A 26 9.66 -10.54 6.78
CA GLY A 26 8.71 -11.50 7.34
C GLY A 26 9.06 -12.00 8.74
N LYS A 27 10.30 -12.46 8.97
CA LYS A 27 10.74 -12.92 10.30
C LYS A 27 10.68 -11.82 11.37
N ALA A 28 11.10 -10.60 11.02
CA ALA A 28 11.09 -9.47 11.95
C ALA A 28 9.67 -9.01 12.24
N TRP A 29 8.82 -8.92 11.21
CA TRP A 29 7.40 -8.58 11.35
C TRP A 29 6.67 -9.59 12.23
N GLN A 30 6.86 -10.89 12.01
CA GLN A 30 6.19 -11.93 12.78
C GLN A 30 6.62 -11.92 14.25
N ALA A 31 7.92 -11.75 14.51
CA ALA A 31 8.44 -11.66 15.87
C ALA A 31 7.87 -10.47 16.64
N GLU A 32 7.69 -9.32 15.98
CA GLU A 32 7.17 -8.10 16.61
C GLU A 32 5.64 -8.07 16.67
N SER A 33 4.93 -8.72 15.74
CA SER A 33 3.47 -8.80 15.72
C SER A 33 2.91 -9.82 16.71
N GLY A 34 3.71 -10.82 17.10
CA GLY A 34 3.30 -11.91 17.98
C GLY A 34 2.38 -12.94 17.30
N ILE A 35 2.22 -12.87 15.98
CA ILE A 35 1.39 -13.79 15.19
C ILE A 35 2.09 -15.15 15.10
N THR A 36 1.42 -16.21 15.57
CA THR A 36 1.92 -17.58 15.44
C THR A 36 1.82 -18.07 13.98
N ASP A 37 2.59 -19.11 13.63
CA ASP A 37 2.49 -19.72 12.30
C ASP A 37 1.07 -20.22 12.00
N GLU A 38 0.41 -20.81 13.00
CA GLU A 38 -1.00 -21.25 12.88
C GLU A 38 -1.93 -20.08 12.57
N GLN A 39 -1.77 -18.94 13.26
CA GLN A 39 -2.55 -17.74 12.99
C GLN A 39 -2.26 -17.16 11.61
N ALA A 40 -1.00 -17.19 11.16
CA ALA A 40 -0.61 -16.71 9.84
C ALA A 40 -1.22 -17.53 8.70
N GLN A 41 -1.41 -18.84 8.91
CA GLN A 41 -2.04 -19.75 7.95
C GLN A 41 -3.57 -19.72 7.99
N SER A 42 -4.17 -19.21 9.07
CA SER A 42 -5.62 -19.14 9.22
C SER A 42 -6.23 -18.06 8.31
N GLY A 43 -7.29 -18.42 7.59
CA GLY A 43 -8.07 -17.46 6.80
C GLY A 43 -7.30 -16.80 5.65
N MET A 44 -6.21 -17.39 5.14
CA MET A 44 -5.38 -16.75 4.12
C MET A 44 -6.17 -16.28 2.89
N ALA A 45 -7.10 -17.08 2.38
CA ALA A 45 -7.89 -16.72 1.20
C ALA A 45 -8.73 -15.43 1.43
N ILE A 46 -9.39 -15.31 2.58
CA ILE A 46 -10.20 -14.13 2.89
C ILE A 46 -9.32 -12.91 3.20
N THR A 47 -8.21 -13.11 3.94
CA THR A 47 -7.25 -12.04 4.24
C THR A 47 -6.69 -11.45 2.95
N HIS A 48 -6.09 -12.27 2.08
CA HIS A 48 -5.49 -11.80 0.84
C HIS A 48 -6.54 -11.26 -0.14
N GLY A 49 -7.71 -11.89 -0.23
CA GLY A 49 -8.80 -11.44 -1.09
C GLY A 49 -9.34 -10.06 -0.68
N LEU A 50 -9.64 -9.85 0.61
CA LEU A 50 -10.09 -8.55 1.11
C LEU A 50 -8.98 -7.50 1.05
N SER A 51 -7.74 -7.86 1.35
CA SER A 51 -6.60 -6.96 1.18
C SER A 51 -6.50 -6.50 -0.27
N PHE A 52 -6.57 -7.40 -1.25
CA PHE A 52 -6.52 -7.02 -2.67
C PHE A 52 -7.65 -6.05 -3.05
N VAL A 53 -8.88 -6.27 -2.58
CA VAL A 53 -9.99 -5.33 -2.80
C VAL A 53 -9.68 -3.95 -2.21
N MET A 54 -9.14 -3.88 -0.99
CA MET A 54 -8.74 -2.61 -0.38
C MET A 54 -7.58 -1.94 -1.13
N MET A 55 -6.64 -2.71 -1.68
CA MET A 55 -5.54 -2.17 -2.49
C MET A 55 -6.07 -1.54 -3.79
N CYS A 56 -7.00 -2.20 -4.47
CA CYS A 56 -7.69 -1.65 -5.65
C CYS A 56 -8.49 -0.37 -5.28
N TRP A 57 -9.14 -0.35 -4.13
CA TRP A 57 -9.88 0.83 -3.64
C TRP A 57 -8.93 2.03 -3.41
N ILE A 58 -7.77 1.80 -2.80
CA ILE A 58 -6.76 2.84 -2.61
C ILE A 58 -6.23 3.32 -3.97
N ALA A 59 -5.91 2.40 -4.89
CA ALA A 59 -5.45 2.75 -6.24
C ALA A 59 -6.49 3.57 -7.00
N PHE A 60 -7.79 3.30 -6.82
CA PHE A 60 -8.89 4.10 -7.36
C PHE A 60 -8.92 5.52 -6.78
N GLY A 61 -8.74 5.67 -5.47
CA GLY A 61 -8.60 6.98 -4.83
C GLY A 61 -7.41 7.78 -5.38
N LEU A 62 -6.25 7.13 -5.53
CA LEU A 62 -5.06 7.74 -6.14
C LEU A 62 -5.29 8.14 -7.60
N SER A 63 -5.99 7.32 -8.39
CA SER A 63 -6.40 7.66 -9.76
C SER A 63 -7.27 8.91 -9.81
N THR A 64 -8.21 9.03 -8.88
CA THR A 64 -9.04 10.24 -8.77
C THR A 64 -8.19 11.48 -8.51
N TYR A 65 -7.18 11.41 -7.65
CA TYR A 65 -6.25 12.53 -7.42
C TYR A 65 -5.40 12.85 -8.65
N MET A 66 -4.93 11.83 -9.38
CA MET A 66 -4.14 12.02 -10.60
C MET A 66 -4.95 12.70 -11.71
N ASN A 67 -6.25 12.46 -11.80
CA ASN A 67 -7.12 13.08 -12.81
C ASN A 67 -7.35 14.59 -12.60
N TYR A 68 -6.90 15.18 -11.48
CA TYR A 68 -6.85 16.63 -11.31
C TYR A 68 -5.58 17.27 -11.89
N HIS A 69 -4.65 16.47 -12.42
CA HIS A 69 -3.43 16.94 -13.07
C HIS A 69 -3.51 16.76 -14.58
N ASP A 70 -2.83 17.61 -15.33
CA ASP A 70 -2.78 17.52 -16.78
C ASP A 70 -2.16 16.18 -17.22
N VAL A 71 -2.71 15.57 -18.28
CA VAL A 71 -2.27 14.25 -18.79
C VAL A 71 -0.78 14.22 -19.17
N ALA A 72 -0.21 15.38 -19.52
CA ALA A 72 1.22 15.53 -19.79
C ALA A 72 2.09 15.33 -18.54
N GLU A 73 1.58 15.67 -17.36
CA GLU A 73 2.28 15.60 -16.07
C GLU A 73 2.13 14.24 -15.39
N GLN A 74 1.09 13.49 -15.75
CA GLN A 74 0.86 12.14 -15.24
C GLN A 74 2.03 11.22 -15.67
N THR A 75 2.94 10.95 -14.76
CA THR A 75 4.10 10.07 -14.99
C THR A 75 4.24 9.13 -13.80
N PHE A 76 5.05 8.08 -13.95
CA PHE A 76 5.36 7.20 -12.82
C PHE A 76 5.93 7.97 -11.63
N THR A 77 6.90 8.86 -11.88
CA THR A 77 7.55 9.64 -10.82
C THR A 77 6.58 10.59 -10.14
N HIS A 78 5.75 11.30 -10.91
CA HIS A 78 4.74 12.22 -10.37
C HIS A 78 3.70 11.46 -9.53
N GLY A 79 3.17 10.37 -10.06
CA GLY A 79 2.23 9.51 -9.34
C GLY A 79 2.83 8.91 -8.07
N ALA A 80 4.10 8.47 -8.12
CA ALA A 80 4.79 7.93 -6.96
C ALA A 80 5.04 8.99 -5.88
N PHE A 81 5.38 10.21 -6.29
CA PHE A 81 5.50 11.34 -5.39
C PHE A 81 4.18 11.64 -4.67
N HIS A 82 3.08 11.76 -5.41
CA HIS A 82 1.77 12.03 -4.81
C HIS A 82 1.29 10.87 -3.93
N GLY A 83 1.48 9.63 -4.35
CA GLY A 83 1.20 8.45 -3.52
C GLY A 83 1.99 8.48 -2.20
N GLY A 84 3.30 8.71 -2.27
CA GLY A 84 4.13 8.83 -1.08
C GLY A 84 3.71 9.98 -0.16
N MET A 85 3.33 11.12 -0.73
CA MET A 85 2.80 12.26 0.04
C MET A 85 1.47 11.90 0.73
N THR A 86 0.56 11.19 0.06
CA THR A 86 -0.68 10.67 0.67
C THR A 86 -0.37 9.76 1.85
N ALA A 87 0.60 8.85 1.72
CA ALA A 87 1.01 8.00 2.82
C ALA A 87 1.53 8.81 4.01
N LEU A 88 2.47 9.73 3.77
CA LEU A 88 3.09 10.57 4.80
C LEU A 88 2.07 11.45 5.52
N SER A 89 1.08 11.97 4.79
CA SER A 89 0.12 12.94 5.32
C SER A 89 -1.03 12.28 6.06
N PHE A 90 -1.44 11.07 5.65
CA PHE A 90 -2.65 10.42 6.16
C PHE A 90 -2.40 9.04 6.76
N ALA A 91 -1.82 8.12 5.99
CA ALA A 91 -1.70 6.73 6.42
C ALA A 91 -0.73 6.59 7.61
N LEU A 92 0.46 7.18 7.52
CA LEU A 92 1.51 7.04 8.51
C LEU A 92 1.11 7.65 9.87
N PRO A 93 0.56 8.88 9.94
CA PRO A 93 0.08 9.45 11.21
C PRO A 93 -1.02 8.60 11.85
N LEU A 94 -1.98 8.10 11.05
CA LEU A 94 -3.06 7.26 11.56
C LEU A 94 -2.52 5.93 12.13
N VAL A 95 -1.62 5.28 11.40
CA VAL A 95 -0.94 4.05 11.87
C VAL A 95 -0.13 4.34 13.14
N ALA A 96 0.61 5.45 13.18
CA ALA A 96 1.39 5.85 14.36
C ALA A 96 0.50 6.03 15.60
N ILE A 97 -0.63 6.73 15.47
CA ILE A 97 -1.60 6.93 16.56
C ILE A 97 -2.12 5.59 17.08
N ASN A 98 -2.51 4.68 16.18
CA ASN A 98 -2.97 3.35 16.57
C ASN A 98 -1.88 2.55 17.29
N TYR A 99 -0.62 2.65 16.85
CA TYR A 99 0.50 1.92 17.45
C TYR A 99 0.86 2.47 18.83
N LEU A 100 0.77 3.79 19.00
CA LEU A 100 0.95 4.45 20.29
C LEU A 100 -0.11 3.98 21.31
N TYR A 101 -1.40 3.96 20.92
CA TYR A 101 -2.47 3.47 21.80
C TYR A 101 -2.35 1.97 22.12
N GLN A 102 -1.93 1.18 21.14
CA GLN A 102 -1.73 -0.27 21.30
C GLN A 102 -0.40 -0.62 21.97
N LYS A 103 0.46 0.37 22.26
CA LYS A 103 1.83 0.20 22.78
C LYS A 103 2.66 -0.80 21.96
N LYS A 104 2.46 -0.78 20.64
CA LYS A 104 3.23 -1.61 19.70
C LYS A 104 4.67 -1.12 19.60
N SER A 105 5.58 -2.01 19.23
CA SER A 105 7.01 -1.67 19.14
C SER A 105 7.26 -0.67 18.01
N LEU A 106 8.26 0.21 18.21
CA LEU A 106 8.74 1.12 17.17
C LEU A 106 9.23 0.34 15.94
N LYS A 107 9.81 -0.84 16.15
CA LYS A 107 10.28 -1.70 15.06
C LYS A 107 9.13 -2.21 14.20
N LEU A 108 8.02 -2.67 14.80
CA LEU A 108 6.82 -3.04 14.04
C LEU A 108 6.27 -1.82 13.28
N PHE A 109 6.22 -0.66 13.93
CA PHE A 109 5.80 0.58 13.27
C PHE A 109 6.64 0.88 12.03
N LEU A 110 7.98 0.83 12.12
CA LEU A 110 8.86 1.12 10.98
C LEU A 110 8.67 0.13 9.82
N ILE A 111 8.42 -1.14 10.12
CA ILE A 111 8.13 -2.16 9.10
C ILE A 111 6.82 -1.85 8.37
N ASP A 112 5.75 -1.57 9.11
CA ASP A 112 4.41 -1.37 8.54
C ASP A 112 4.25 0.02 7.90
N ALA A 113 4.85 1.06 8.49
CA ALA A 113 4.90 2.40 7.92
C ALA A 113 5.78 2.45 6.66
N GLY A 114 6.91 1.74 6.66
CA GLY A 114 7.76 1.59 5.48
C GLY A 114 7.02 0.87 4.35
N TYR A 115 6.31 -0.21 4.69
CA TYR A 115 5.42 -0.88 3.73
C TYR A 115 4.38 0.08 3.17
N ALA A 116 3.65 0.79 4.03
CA ALA A 116 2.61 1.72 3.59
C ALA A 116 3.19 2.78 2.64
N LEU A 117 4.32 3.41 2.98
CA LEU A 117 4.96 4.38 2.11
C LEU A 117 5.31 3.80 0.73
N ALA A 118 5.94 2.62 0.70
CA ALA A 118 6.31 1.94 -0.54
C ALA A 118 5.07 1.51 -1.35
N PHE A 119 4.04 1.01 -0.68
CA PHE A 119 2.76 0.60 -1.26
C PHE A 119 2.06 1.78 -1.95
N PHE A 120 1.90 2.90 -1.24
CA PHE A 120 1.22 4.07 -1.78
C PHE A 120 2.02 4.71 -2.92
N ALA A 121 3.35 4.81 -2.79
CA ALA A 121 4.21 5.33 -3.85
C ALA A 121 4.18 4.43 -5.10
N LEU A 122 4.29 3.11 -4.94
CA LEU A 122 4.21 2.18 -6.08
C LEU A 122 2.85 2.24 -6.76
N SER A 123 1.77 2.19 -5.98
CA SER A 123 0.40 2.24 -6.51
C SER A 123 0.14 3.55 -7.26
N GLY A 124 0.53 4.69 -6.67
CA GLY A 124 0.43 6.00 -7.31
C GLY A 124 1.26 6.09 -8.60
N GLY A 125 2.48 5.55 -8.59
CA GLY A 125 3.35 5.52 -9.77
C GLY A 125 2.77 4.68 -10.90
N VAL A 126 2.24 3.49 -10.61
CA VAL A 126 1.57 2.66 -11.62
C VAL A 126 0.37 3.38 -12.21
N VAL A 127 -0.48 3.96 -11.37
CA VAL A 127 -1.65 4.73 -11.82
C VAL A 127 -1.24 5.92 -12.70
N GLY A 128 -0.25 6.71 -12.26
CA GLY A 128 0.24 7.86 -13.03
C GLY A 128 0.91 7.50 -14.35
N ALA A 129 1.50 6.31 -14.47
CA ALA A 129 2.12 5.83 -15.70
C ALA A 129 1.10 5.37 -16.76
N LEU A 130 -0.06 4.84 -16.33
CA LEU A 130 -1.01 4.19 -17.22
C LEU A 130 -1.89 5.17 -18.00
N LYS A 131 -2.22 6.35 -17.45
CA LYS A 131 -2.96 7.43 -18.14
C LYS A 131 -4.32 7.03 -18.76
N LEU A 132 -4.97 5.94 -18.33
CA LEU A 132 -6.12 5.36 -19.07
C LEU A 132 -7.48 6.04 -18.80
N GLY A 133 -7.47 7.14 -18.03
CA GLY A 133 -8.64 7.90 -17.58
C GLY A 133 -8.61 9.40 -17.90
N GLY A 134 -7.62 9.88 -18.66
CA GLY A 134 -7.59 11.23 -19.25
C GLY A 134 -8.33 11.32 -20.57
#